data_AF-A0A1A7BZ53-F1
#
_entry.id   AF-A0A1A7BZ53-F1
#
_cell.length_a   1.000
_cell.length_b   1.000
_cell.length_c   1.000
_cell.angle_alpha   90.00
_cell.angle_beta   90.00
_cell.angle_gamma   90.00
#
_symmetry.space_group_name_H-M   'P 1'
#
loop_
_entity.id
_entity.type
_entity.pdbx_description
1 polymer ?
#
loop_
_entity_poly.entity_id
_entity_poly.type
_entity_poly.pdbx_seq_one_letter_code
_entity_poly.pdbx_strand_id
1 'polypeptide(L)' 'MAYLDTLQYAGHGGAFPLIIRGVGMVGTVTVSGLAQADDHALVVAALQAQLDAH' A
#
# COMPACT_ATOMS: atom_id res chain seq x y z
N MET A 1 -8.19 8.69 22.11
CA MET A 1 -9.02 7.61 21.56
C MET A 1 -8.17 6.80 20.61
N ALA A 2 -7.69 5.62 21.02
CA ALA A 2 -7.14 4.66 20.08
C ALA A 2 -8.24 3.61 19.83
N TYR A 3 -8.93 3.73 18.70
CA TYR A 3 -10.06 2.85 18.33
C TYR A 3 -9.58 1.50 17.76
N LEU A 4 -8.27 1.31 17.59
CA LEU A 4 -7.67 0.15 16.93
C LEU A 4 -6.52 -0.42 17.78
N ASP A 5 -6.45 -1.75 17.85
CA ASP A 5 -5.34 -2.48 18.46
C ASP A 5 -4.10 -2.39 17.58
N THR A 6 -3.00 -1.85 18.11
CA THR A 6 -1.74 -1.68 17.39
C THR A 6 -1.02 -2.99 17.08
N LEU A 7 -1.37 -4.09 17.76
CA LEU A 7 -0.89 -5.43 17.40
C LEU A 7 -1.58 -5.99 16.15
N GLN A 8 -2.77 -5.49 15.83
CA GLN A 8 -3.55 -5.90 14.66
C GLN A 8 -3.47 -4.89 13.51
N TYR A 9 -3.27 -3.60 13.82
CA TYR A 9 -3.30 -2.51 12.86
C TYR A 9 -2.04 -1.66 12.94
N ALA A 10 -1.28 -1.64 11.86
CA ALA A 10 -0.10 -0.81 11.70
C ALA A 10 -0.46 0.53 11.02
N GLY A 11 -0.11 1.64 11.65
CA GLY A 11 -0.18 3.00 11.06
C GLY A 11 1.07 3.36 10.25
N HIS A 12 1.73 2.38 9.64
CA HIS A 12 2.99 2.55 8.92
C HIS A 12 2.77 2.50 7.41
N GLY A 13 3.64 3.19 6.66
CA GLY A 13 3.68 3.17 5.20
C GLY A 13 4.03 1.79 4.64
N GLY A 14 3.80 1.60 3.34
CA GLY A 14 4.07 0.34 2.63
C GLY A 14 2.82 -0.39 2.14
N ALA A 15 1.63 -0.08 2.65
CA ALA A 15 0.36 -0.60 2.14
C ALA A 15 -0.31 0.40 1.17
N PHE A 16 -0.68 -0.06 -0.03
CA PHE A 16 -1.29 0.76 -1.08
C PHE A 16 -2.57 0.10 -1.63
N PRO A 17 -3.73 0.79 -1.63
CA PRO A 17 -4.99 0.21 -2.09
C PRO A 17 -5.01 0.04 -3.62
N LEU A 18 -5.56 -1.08 -4.09
CA LEU A 18 -5.80 -1.35 -5.50
C LEU A 18 -7.25 -1.00 -5.85
N ILE A 19 -7.43 0.03 -6.67
CA ILE A 19 -8.74 0.52 -7.10
C ILE A 19 -8.85 0.36 -8.62
N ILE A 20 -9.83 -0.40 -9.07
CA ILE A 20 -10.13 -0.56 -10.49
C ILE A 20 -11.31 0.34 -10.87
N ARG A 21 -11.13 1.13 -11.94
CA ARG A 21 -12.17 2.04 -12.44
C ARG A 21 -13.43 1.25 -12.82
N GLY A 22 -14.58 1.67 -12.28
CA GLY A 22 -15.87 1.03 -12.54
C GLY A 22 -16.13 -0.25 -11.73
N VAL A 23 -15.16 -0.75 -10.96
CA VAL A 23 -15.31 -1.92 -10.08
C VAL A 23 -15.22 -1.52 -8.60
N GLY A 24 -14.27 -0.64 -8.25
CA GLY A 24 -14.00 -0.25 -6.86
C GLY A 24 -12.72 -0.88 -6.31
N MET A 25 -12.61 -0.93 -4.98
CA MET A 25 -11.44 -1.49 -4.30
C MET A 25 -11.43 -3.02 -4.38
N VAL A 26 -10.34 -3.58 -4.87
CA VAL A 26 -10.20 -5.04 -5.08
C VAL A 26 -9.17 -5.69 -4.17
N GLY A 27 -8.36 -4.88 -3.47
CA GLY A 27 -7.36 -5.38 -2.54
C GLY A 27 -6.31 -4.33 -2.20
N THR A 28 -5.18 -4.80 -1.68
CA THR A 28 -4.07 -3.97 -1.22
C THR A 28 -2.76 -4.66 -1.57
N VAL A 29 -1.74 -3.89 -1.95
CA VAL A 29 -0.34 -4.37 -2.01
C VAL A 29 0.37 -3.85 -0.78
N THR A 30 1.14 -4.71 -0.12
CA THR A 30 1.92 -4.33 1.07
C THR A 30 3.39 -4.69 0.88
N VAL A 31 4.25 -3.71 1.13
CA VAL A 31 5.70 -3.85 1.26
C VAL A 31 6.07 -3.60 2.72
N SER A 32 7.00 -4.39 3.24
CA SER A 32 7.48 -4.24 4.62
C SER A 32 8.93 -4.66 4.73
N GLY A 33 9.68 -4.01 5.61
CA GLY A 33 11.03 -4.42 6.01
C GLY A 33 12.10 -3.38 5.72
N LEU A 34 11.75 -2.27 5.05
CA LEU A 34 12.62 -1.11 4.87
C LEU A 34 12.29 -0.02 5.89
N ALA A 35 12.93 1.15 5.75
CA ALA A 35 12.43 2.34 6.42
C ALA A 35 11.04 2.68 5.85
N GLN A 36 10.14 3.19 6.71
CA GLN A 36 8.73 3.41 6.36
C GLN A 36 8.50 4.20 5.06
N ALA A 37 9.32 5.23 4.82
CA ALA A 37 9.25 6.03 3.61
C ALA A 37 9.69 5.25 2.36
N ASP A 38 10.65 4.34 2.51
CA ASP A 38 11.19 3.52 1.42
C ASP A 38 10.22 2.40 1.05
N ASP A 39 9.54 1.78 2.03
CA ASP A 39 8.47 0.82 1.78
C ASP A 39 7.34 1.47 0.94
N HIS A 40 6.98 2.73 1.25
CA HIS A 40 6.02 3.50 0.46
C HIS A 40 6.55 3.85 -0.94
N ALA A 41 7.79 4.32 -1.05
CA ALA A 41 8.39 4.66 -2.35
C ALA A 41 8.47 3.44 -3.27
N LEU A 42 8.83 2.27 -2.73
CA LEU A 42 8.96 1.04 -3.48
C LEU A 42 7.61 0.58 -4.07
N VAL A 43 6.54 0.56 -3.27
CA VAL A 43 5.22 0.13 -3.76
C VAL A 43 4.69 1.07 -4.84
N VAL A 44 4.90 2.39 -4.69
CA VAL A 44 4.49 3.38 -5.70
C VAL A 44 5.26 3.17 -7.01
N ALA A 45 6.59 3.02 -6.94
CA ALA A 45 7.43 2.80 -8.12
C ALA A 45 7.05 1.51 -8.88
N ALA A 46 6.79 0.42 -8.16
CA ALA A 46 6.35 -0.83 -8.75
C ALA A 46 4.99 -0.72 -9.45
N LEU A 47 4.02 -0.03 -8.82
CA LEU A 47 2.70 0.21 -9.43
C LEU A 47 2.81 1.10 -10.68
N GLN A 48 3.64 2.14 -10.65
CA GLN A 48 3.87 3.01 -11.80
C GLN A 48 4.46 2.21 -12.97
N ALA A 49 5.49 1.40 -12.72
CA ALA A 49 6.10 0.55 -13.74
C ALA A 49 5.10 -0.44 -14.35
N GLN A 50 4.20 -1.01 -13.53
CA GLN A 50 3.16 -1.92 -14.00
C GLN A 50 2.09 -1.20 -14.85
N LEU A 51 1.76 0.04 -14.51
CA LEU A 51 0.82 0.85 -15.28
C LEU A 51 1.43 1.35 -16.59
N ASP A 52 2.72 1.69 -16.61
CA ASP A 52 3.41 2.16 -17.81
C ASP A 52 3.65 1.04 -18.84
N ALA A 53 3.63 -0.23 -18.41
CA ALA A 53 3.79 -1.39 -19.26
C ALA A 53 2.52 -1.77 -20.06
N HIS A 54 1.39 -1.10 -19.81
CA HIS A 54 0.06 -1.43 -20.34
C HIS A 54 -0.74 -0.19 -20.77
#